data_AF-A0A4Y2KU11-F1
#
_entry.id   AF-A0A4Y2KU11-F1
#
_cell.length_a   1.000
_cell.length_b   1.000
_cell.length_c   1.000
_cell.angle_alpha   90.00
_cell.angle_beta   90.00
_cell.angle_gamma   90.00
#
_symmetry.space_group_name_H-M   'P 1'
#
loop_
_entity.id
_entity.type
_entity.pdbx_description
1 polymer ?
#
loop_
_entity_poly.entity_id
_entity_poly.type
_entity_poly.pdbx_seq_one_letter_code
_entity_poly.pdbx_strand_id
1 'polypeptide(L)'
;MTFPFLFPRDESSWNTGMEHVEERRTAKRNRVTQLQYYENRLSQRNGFSILRNRGKLFQKYIVDAYVKTEGSRLHFLRQNQKDLRIERYRGLLDALECRAHNENILTEKLIILPSSFQRSPRHRQQNYQDALLWYASLVSQISF
;
A
#
# COMPACT_ATOMS: atom_id res chain seq x y z
N MET A 1 8.20 5.80 -19.95
CA MET A 1 8.84 6.12 -18.65
C MET A 1 9.38 7.53 -18.69
N THR A 2 9.12 8.33 -17.66
CA THR A 2 9.37 9.79 -17.64
C THR A 2 10.63 10.17 -16.86
N PHE A 3 11.70 9.36 -16.86
CA PHE A 3 12.97 9.72 -16.20
C PHE A 3 14.23 9.14 -16.90
N PRO A 4 14.53 9.51 -18.17
CA PRO A 4 15.69 8.99 -18.90
C PRO A 4 17.03 9.21 -18.15
N PHE A 5 17.16 10.34 -17.46
CA PHE A 5 18.38 10.73 -16.75
C PHE A 5 18.66 9.93 -15.47
N LEU A 6 17.67 9.19 -14.96
CA LEU A 6 17.87 8.26 -13.83
C LEU A 6 18.37 6.89 -14.27
N PHE A 7 18.26 6.55 -15.57
CA PHE A 7 18.60 5.24 -16.11
C PHE A 7 19.55 5.37 -17.32
N PRO A 8 20.84 5.66 -17.11
CA PRO A 8 21.81 5.83 -18.20
C PRO A 8 22.08 4.54 -19.01
N ARG A 9 21.76 3.38 -18.44
CA ARG A 9 22.04 2.04 -19.00
C ARG A 9 20.78 1.30 -19.47
N ASP A 10 19.75 2.05 -19.88
CA ASP A 10 18.47 1.52 -20.36
C ASP A 10 17.90 0.41 -19.45
N GLU A 11 17.92 0.67 -18.15
CA GLU A 11 17.48 -0.33 -17.18
C GLU A 11 15.97 -0.55 -17.29
N SER A 12 15.56 -1.80 -17.52
CA SER A 12 14.15 -2.13 -17.61
C SER A 12 13.43 -1.75 -16.31
N SER A 13 12.25 -1.17 -16.48
CA SER A 13 11.38 -0.85 -15.37
C SER A 13 10.65 -2.08 -14.86
N TRP A 14 10.10 -2.00 -13.64
CA TRP A 14 9.30 -3.10 -13.09
C TRP A 14 8.23 -3.56 -14.07
N ASN A 15 8.16 -4.87 -14.28
CA ASN A 15 7.12 -5.53 -15.07
C ASN A 15 6.62 -6.77 -14.33
N THR A 16 5.40 -7.21 -14.64
CA THR A 16 4.74 -8.36 -13.98
C THR A 16 5.44 -9.70 -14.25
N GLY A 17 6.28 -9.76 -15.30
CA GLY A 17 7.09 -10.93 -15.64
C GLY A 17 8.42 -11.02 -14.90
N MET A 18 8.78 -10.05 -14.06
CA MET A 18 10.04 -10.10 -13.30
C MET A 18 9.99 -11.20 -12.24
N GLU A 19 10.96 -12.11 -12.30
CA GLU A 19 11.10 -13.22 -11.37
C GLU A 19 12.22 -12.99 -10.36
N HIS A 20 12.07 -13.59 -9.19
CA HIS A 20 13.14 -13.65 -8.21
C HIS A 20 14.31 -14.49 -8.76
N VAL A 21 15.53 -14.20 -8.30
CA VAL A 21 16.70 -15.06 -8.53
C VAL A 21 16.41 -16.44 -7.95
N GLU A 22 16.85 -17.52 -8.60
CA GLU A 22 16.60 -18.93 -8.23
C GLU A 22 16.69 -19.18 -6.72
N GLU A 23 17.74 -18.67 -6.07
CA GLU A 23 18.01 -18.82 -4.64
C GLU A 23 16.94 -18.19 -3.71
N ARG A 24 16.23 -17.17 -4.20
CA ARG A 24 15.14 -16.49 -3.47
C ARG A 24 13.76 -16.91 -3.93
N ARG A 25 13.65 -17.80 -4.93
CA ARG A 25 12.36 -18.34 -5.37
C ARG A 25 11.84 -19.30 -4.32
N THR A 26 10.56 -19.18 -4.01
CA THR A 26 9.85 -20.15 -3.17
C THR A 26 8.69 -20.69 -4.00
N ALA A 27 8.25 -21.94 -3.78
CA ALA A 27 7.12 -22.54 -4.52
C ALA A 27 5.86 -21.64 -4.60
N LYS A 28 5.64 -20.75 -3.62
CA LYS A 28 4.54 -19.75 -3.60
C LYS A 28 4.92 -18.35 -4.11
N ARG A 29 6.21 -18.00 -4.21
CA ARG A 29 6.70 -16.64 -4.54
C ARG A 29 7.83 -16.72 -5.55
N ASN A 30 7.44 -16.68 -6.83
CA ASN A 30 8.38 -16.65 -7.96
C ASN A 30 8.55 -15.24 -8.55
N ARG A 31 7.55 -14.36 -8.38
CA ARG A 31 7.52 -13.04 -9.00
C ARG A 31 7.93 -11.93 -8.04
N VAL A 32 8.72 -10.98 -8.55
CA VAL A 32 9.14 -9.78 -7.81
C VAL A 32 7.98 -8.81 -7.73
N THR A 33 7.56 -8.49 -6.51
CA THR A 33 6.54 -7.47 -6.30
C THR A 33 7.09 -6.08 -6.60
N GLN A 34 6.20 -5.17 -7.02
CA GLN A 34 6.59 -3.79 -7.30
C GLN A 34 7.24 -3.10 -6.10
N LEU A 35 6.77 -3.39 -4.88
CA LEU A 35 7.36 -2.91 -3.64
C LEU A 35 8.81 -3.41 -3.48
N GLN A 36 9.05 -4.72 -3.61
CA GLN A 36 10.40 -5.29 -3.48
C GLN A 36 11.36 -4.72 -4.52
N TYR A 37 10.89 -4.46 -5.75
CA TYR A 37 11.70 -3.84 -6.79
C TYR A 37 12.14 -2.43 -6.39
N TYR A 38 11.22 -1.59 -5.91
CA TYR A 38 11.56 -0.24 -5.48
C TYR A 38 12.39 -0.22 -4.19
N GLU A 39 12.09 -1.09 -3.22
CA GLU A 39 12.89 -1.25 -2.00
C GLU A 39 14.35 -1.63 -2.33
N ASN A 40 14.57 -2.58 -3.25
CA ASN A 40 15.91 -2.98 -3.64
C ASN A 40 16.70 -1.86 -4.34
N ARG A 41 16.01 -0.98 -5.08
CA ARG A 41 16.63 0.20 -5.72
C ARG A 41 16.87 1.35 -4.75
N LEU A 42 16.02 1.51 -3.74
CA LEU A 42 16.12 2.56 -2.72
C LEU A 42 17.00 2.15 -1.52
N SER A 43 17.30 0.85 -1.39
CA SER A 43 18.15 0.32 -0.32
C SER A 43 19.51 1.01 -0.31
N GLN A 44 19.99 1.36 0.89
CA GLN A 44 21.33 1.91 1.05
C GLN A 44 22.36 0.83 0.73
N ARG A 45 23.32 1.17 -0.15
CA ARG A 45 24.45 0.32 -0.51
C ARG A 45 25.75 1.10 -0.34
N ASN A 46 26.82 0.39 -0.05
CA ASN A 46 28.16 0.97 0.02
C ASN A 46 28.58 1.39 -1.40
N GLY A 47 28.66 2.69 -1.68
CA GLY A 47 29.08 3.24 -2.96
C GLY A 47 28.27 4.44 -3.47
N PHE A 48 28.67 4.97 -4.63
CA PHE A 48 27.98 6.07 -5.29
C PHE A 48 26.69 5.58 -5.97
N SER A 49 25.55 5.91 -5.39
CA SER A 49 24.24 5.64 -5.99
C SER A 49 23.77 6.82 -6.84
N ILE A 50 23.75 6.65 -8.17
CA ILE A 50 23.30 7.66 -9.15
C ILE A 50 21.90 8.18 -8.79
N LEU A 51 20.99 7.30 -8.39
CA LEU A 51 19.62 7.65 -8.01
C LEU A 51 19.61 8.65 -6.84
N ARG A 52 20.37 8.41 -5.77
CA ARG A 52 20.36 9.23 -4.55
C ARG A 52 20.97 10.62 -4.76
N ASN A 53 21.93 10.72 -5.68
CA ASN A 53 22.72 11.94 -5.90
C ASN A 53 22.07 12.91 -6.90
N ARG A 54 20.81 12.68 -7.28
CA ARG A 54 20.06 13.51 -8.24
C ARG A 54 19.05 14.47 -7.57
N GLY A 55 19.10 14.61 -6.24
CA GLY A 55 18.35 15.62 -5.49
C GLY A 55 16.85 15.63 -5.75
N LYS A 56 16.32 16.72 -6.34
CA LYS A 56 14.87 16.87 -6.64
C LYS A 56 14.33 15.78 -7.56
N LEU A 57 15.14 15.29 -8.50
CA LEU A 57 14.72 14.22 -9.42
C LEU A 57 14.51 12.89 -8.68
N PHE A 58 15.34 12.64 -7.66
CA PHE A 58 15.19 11.49 -6.77
C PHE A 58 13.91 11.56 -5.93
N GLN A 59 13.56 12.75 -5.42
CA GLN A 59 12.32 12.95 -4.69
C GLN A 59 11.09 12.67 -5.57
N LYS A 60 11.07 13.17 -6.81
CA LYS A 60 10.01 12.86 -7.79
C LYS A 60 9.90 11.36 -8.06
N TYR A 61 11.04 10.69 -8.20
CA TYR A 61 11.09 9.24 -8.39
C TYR A 61 10.51 8.47 -7.20
N ILE A 62 10.81 8.86 -5.96
CA ILE A 62 10.24 8.24 -4.77
C ILE A 62 8.71 8.39 -4.75
N VAL A 63 8.21 9.59 -5.03
CA VAL A 63 6.77 9.85 -5.06
C VAL A 63 6.07 9.01 -6.14
N ASP A 64 6.65 8.95 -7.35
CA ASP A 64 6.12 8.12 -8.44
C ASP A 64 6.15 6.62 -8.10
N ALA A 65 7.23 6.14 -7.50
CA ALA A 65 7.33 4.76 -7.01
C ALA A 65 6.26 4.43 -5.95
N TYR A 66 6.01 5.36 -5.02
CA TYR A 66 4.96 5.22 -4.01
C TYR A 66 3.57 5.16 -4.64
N VAL A 67 3.23 6.09 -5.53
CA VAL A 67 1.92 6.13 -6.21
C VAL A 67 1.68 4.85 -7.00
N LYS A 68 2.69 4.36 -7.74
CA LYS A 68 2.59 3.10 -8.48
C LYS A 68 2.36 1.90 -7.57
N THR A 69 3.11 1.82 -6.48
CA THR A 69 2.99 0.72 -5.51
C THR A 69 1.63 0.71 -4.82
N GLU A 70 1.14 1.87 -4.39
CA GLU A 70 -0.18 2.01 -3.78
C GLU A 70 -1.31 1.75 -4.78
N GLY A 71 -1.16 2.18 -6.04
CA GLY A 71 -2.08 1.84 -7.13
C GLY A 71 -2.22 0.33 -7.30
N SER A 72 -1.11 -0.40 -7.30
CA SER A 72 -1.10 -1.87 -7.35
C SER A 72 -1.77 -2.51 -6.13
N ARG A 73 -1.57 -1.97 -4.92
CA ARG A 73 -2.24 -2.46 -3.70
C ARG A 73 -3.75 -2.23 -3.74
N LEU A 74 -4.19 -1.04 -4.17
CA LEU A 74 -5.61 -0.73 -4.34
C LEU A 74 -6.26 -1.63 -5.39
N HIS A 75 -5.57 -1.88 -6.50
CA HIS A 75 -6.03 -2.79 -7.52
C HIS A 75 -6.20 -4.22 -6.98
N PHE A 76 -5.24 -4.70 -6.20
CA PHE A 76 -5.33 -5.99 -5.51
C PHE A 76 -6.54 -6.05 -4.58
N LEU A 77 -6.75 -5.03 -3.74
CA LEU A 77 -7.91 -4.96 -2.84
C LEU A 77 -9.23 -4.98 -3.61
N ARG A 78 -9.32 -4.21 -4.72
CA ARG A 78 -10.50 -4.18 -5.58
C ARG A 78 -10.84 -5.54 -6.19
N GLN A 79 -9.84 -6.33 -6.55
CA GLN A 79 -10.02 -7.64 -7.18
C GLN A 79 -10.34 -8.74 -6.17
N ASN A 80 -9.64 -8.74 -5.03
CA ASN A 80 -9.73 -9.79 -4.02
C ASN A 80 -10.75 -9.45 -2.93
N GLN A 81 -11.65 -8.50 -3.19
CA GLN A 81 -12.60 -8.03 -2.19
C GLN A 81 -13.40 -9.20 -1.60
N LYS A 82 -13.82 -10.19 -2.41
CA LYS A 82 -14.61 -11.36 -1.98
C LYS A 82 -13.89 -12.27 -0.99
N ASP A 83 -12.57 -12.39 -1.12
CA ASP A 83 -11.72 -13.26 -0.29
C ASP A 83 -11.29 -12.55 1.00
N LEU A 84 -11.25 -11.21 0.98
CA LEU A 84 -11.19 -10.42 2.20
C LEU A 84 -12.52 -10.65 2.95
N ARG A 85 -12.49 -10.79 4.27
CA ARG A 85 -13.64 -11.19 5.12
C ARG A 85 -14.84 -10.21 5.04
N ILE A 86 -15.52 -10.11 3.89
CA ILE A 86 -16.66 -9.23 3.62
C ILE A 86 -17.83 -9.53 4.55
N GLU A 87 -17.96 -10.77 5.01
CA GLU A 87 -19.07 -11.17 5.89
C GLU A 87 -19.19 -10.28 7.13
N ARG A 88 -18.05 -9.82 7.69
CA ARG A 88 -18.04 -8.87 8.83
C ARG A 88 -18.46 -7.45 8.44
N TYR A 89 -18.46 -7.13 7.15
CA TYR A 89 -18.77 -5.82 6.58
C TYR A 89 -20.13 -5.78 5.87
N ARG A 90 -20.88 -6.90 5.78
CA ARG A 90 -22.22 -6.94 5.15
C ARG A 90 -23.16 -5.87 5.72
N GLY A 91 -23.30 -5.80 7.05
CA GLY A 91 -24.17 -4.78 7.67
C GLY A 91 -23.71 -3.34 7.42
N LEU A 92 -22.41 -3.12 7.17
CA LEU A 92 -21.87 -1.81 6.80
C LEU A 92 -22.10 -1.49 5.31
N LEU A 93 -22.08 -2.49 4.44
CA LEU A 93 -22.46 -2.35 3.03
C LEU A 93 -23.95 -2.00 2.92
N ASP A 94 -24.82 -2.73 3.62
CA ASP A 94 -26.27 -2.48 3.62
C ASP A 94 -26.60 -1.05 4.08
N ALA A 95 -25.96 -0.59 5.16
CA ALA A 95 -26.14 0.78 5.65
C ALA A 95 -25.65 1.85 4.66
N LEU A 96 -24.56 1.57 3.93
CA LEU A 96 -24.04 2.48 2.90
C LEU A 96 -24.91 2.48 1.64
N GLU A 97 -25.44 1.33 1.23
CA GLU A 97 -26.37 1.21 0.10
C GLU A 97 -27.68 1.95 0.38
N CYS A 98 -28.26 1.79 1.58
CA CYS A 98 -29.42 2.57 2.02
C CYS A 98 -29.15 4.08 1.95
N ARG A 99 -27.96 4.52 2.41
CA ARG A 99 -27.57 5.93 2.35
C ARG A 99 -27.38 6.42 0.92
N ALA A 100 -26.72 5.65 0.07
CA ALA A 100 -26.50 6.00 -1.33
C ALA A 100 -27.81 6.09 -2.11
N HIS A 101 -28.77 5.21 -1.81
CA HIS A 101 -30.12 5.26 -2.37
C HIS A 101 -30.86 6.54 -1.95
N ASN A 102 -30.75 6.93 -0.68
CA ASN A 102 -31.34 8.18 -0.16
C ASN A 102 -30.70 9.44 -0.76
N GLU A 103 -29.42 9.39 -1.12
CA GLU A 103 -28.65 10.53 -1.65
C GLU A 103 -28.57 10.54 -3.20
N ASN A 104 -29.24 9.62 -3.91
CA ASN A 104 -29.17 9.43 -5.37
C ASN A 104 -27.73 9.27 -5.93
N ILE A 105 -26.83 8.68 -5.15
CA ILE A 105 -25.44 8.47 -5.57
C ILE A 105 -25.33 7.12 -6.28
N LEU A 106 -25.05 7.14 -7.59
CA LEU A 106 -24.79 5.94 -8.38
C LEU A 106 -23.54 5.22 -7.87
N THR A 107 -23.77 4.10 -7.19
CA THR A 107 -22.72 3.37 -6.47
C THR A 107 -22.44 2.06 -7.19
N GLU A 108 -21.73 2.13 -8.33
CA GLU A 108 -21.49 0.94 -9.15
C GLU A 108 -20.56 -0.09 -8.47
N LYS A 109 -19.71 0.32 -7.51
CA LYS A 109 -18.93 -0.63 -6.68
C LYS A 109 -18.38 0.01 -5.40
N LEU A 110 -18.95 -0.33 -4.24
CA LEU A 110 -18.35 0.01 -2.94
C LEU A 110 -17.12 -0.87 -2.70
N ILE A 111 -15.94 -0.25 -2.62
CA ILE A 111 -14.70 -0.92 -2.22
C ILE A 111 -14.41 -0.54 -0.77
N ILE A 112 -14.52 -1.52 0.12
CA ILE A 112 -14.19 -1.34 1.53
C ILE A 112 -12.69 -1.55 1.71
N LEU A 113 -11.96 -0.45 1.91
CA LEU A 113 -10.55 -0.52 2.33
C LEU A 113 -10.44 -1.08 3.77
N PRO A 114 -9.65 -2.12 4.02
CA PRO A 114 -9.44 -2.65 5.37
C PRO A 114 -8.65 -1.66 6.25
N SER A 115 -8.69 -1.82 7.58
CA SER A 115 -7.89 -1.02 8.53
C SER A 115 -6.38 -1.22 8.37
N SER A 116 -5.96 -2.33 7.77
CA SER A 116 -4.56 -2.59 7.38
C SER A 116 -4.07 -1.68 6.24
N PHE A 117 -4.97 -1.05 5.49
CA PHE A 117 -4.58 -0.08 4.46
C PHE A 117 -4.21 1.25 5.12
N GLN A 118 -2.90 1.54 5.14
CA GLN A 118 -2.36 2.77 5.72
C GLN A 118 -3.05 4.02 5.14
N ARG A 119 -3.26 5.01 6.01
CA ARG A 119 -3.90 6.30 5.68
C ARG A 119 -5.38 6.23 5.28
N SER A 120 -6.01 5.06 5.27
CA SER A 120 -7.48 4.98 5.16
C SER A 120 -8.16 5.63 6.38
N PRO A 121 -9.41 6.11 6.24
CA PRO A 121 -10.20 6.56 7.39
C PRO A 121 -10.27 5.52 8.51
N ARG A 122 -10.45 4.24 8.16
CA ARG A 122 -10.47 3.12 9.12
C ARG A 122 -9.14 2.88 9.80
N HIS A 123 -8.03 3.00 9.09
CA HIS A 123 -6.70 2.92 9.70
C HIS A 123 -6.49 4.01 10.76
N ARG A 124 -6.89 5.25 10.46
CA ARG A 124 -6.79 6.35 11.42
C ARG A 124 -7.69 6.13 12.65
N GLN A 125 -8.91 5.65 12.44
CA GLN A 125 -9.84 5.36 13.53
C GLN A 125 -9.32 4.23 14.43
N GLN A 126 -8.77 3.17 13.85
CA GLN A 126 -8.16 2.07 14.61
C GLN A 126 -6.98 2.59 15.46
N ASN A 127 -6.05 3.32 14.84
CA ASN A 127 -4.89 3.86 15.57
C ASN A 127 -5.31 4.80 16.70
N TYR A 128 -6.38 5.58 16.51
CA TYR A 128 -6.92 6.45 17.56
C TYR A 128 -7.48 5.63 18.74
N GLN A 129 -8.26 4.59 18.45
CA GLN A 129 -8.79 3.68 19.47
C GLN A 129 -7.67 2.96 20.21
N ASP A 130 -6.65 2.48 19.50
CA ASP A 130 -5.49 1.81 20.09
C ASP A 130 -4.72 2.76 21.01
N ALA A 131 -4.52 4.01 20.60
CA ALA A 131 -3.89 5.03 21.44
C ALA A 131 -4.68 5.33 22.72
N LEU A 132 -6.01 5.38 22.63
CA LEU A 132 -6.88 5.55 23.81
C LEU A 132 -6.80 4.35 24.75
N LEU A 133 -6.78 3.13 24.21
CA LEU A 133 -6.62 1.91 25.00
C LEU A 133 -5.29 1.89 25.75
N TRP A 134 -4.21 2.32 25.09
CA TRP A 134 -2.90 2.44 25.71
C TRP A 134 -2.91 3.46 26.86
N TYR A 135 -3.54 4.61 26.64
CA TYR A 135 -3.68 5.63 27.68
C TYR A 135 -4.49 5.12 28.88
N ALA A 136 -5.64 4.48 28.64
CA ALA A 136 -6.48 3.92 29.70
C ALA A 136 -5.72 2.87 30.53
N SER A 137 -4.94 2.01 29.88
CA SER A 137 -4.10 1.02 30.56
C SER A 137 -3.05 1.69 31.45
N LEU A 138 -2.37 2.73 30.98
CA LEU A 138 -1.36 3.44 31.77
C LEU A 138 -1.98 4.14 32.98
N VAL A 139 -3.13 4.80 32.81
CA VAL A 139 -3.83 5.46 33.92
C VAL A 139 -4.26 4.44 34.98
N SER A 140 -4.74 3.26 34.58
CA SER A 140 -5.09 2.18 35.52
C SER A 140 -3.89 1.59 36.27
N GLN A 141 -2.67 1.68 35.72
CA GLN A 141 -1.45 1.19 36.36
C GLN A 141 -0.83 2.22 37.32
N ILE A 142 -1.05 3.52 37.08
CA ILE A 142 -0.54 4.61 37.92
C ILE A 142 -1.50 4.94 39.06
N SER A 143 -2.79 4.61 38.91
CA SER A 143 -3.80 4.78 39.97
C SER A 143 -3.74 3.61 40.96
N PHE A 144 -2.74 3.62 41.85
CA PHE A 144 -2.66 2.80 43.06
C PHE A 144 -2.30 3.68 44.26
#